data_AF-A0A6S7KBV9-F1
#
_entry.id   AF-A0A6S7KBV9-F1
#
_cell.length_a   1.000
_cell.length_b   1.000
_cell.length_c   1.000
_cell.angle_alpha   90.00
_cell.angle_beta   90.00
_cell.angle_gamma   90.00
#
_symmetry.space_group_name_H-M   'P 1'
#
loop_
_entity.id
_entity.type
_entity.pdbx_description
1 polymer ?
#
loop_
_entity_poly.entity_id
_entity_poly.type
_entity_poly.pdbx_seq_one_letter_code
_entity_poly.pdbx_strand_id
1 'polypeptide(L)'
;MREYCERMNIPLIENWNVYMAFILFRVAAILQGVYKRSLKGQESSSDAQKMGLLAETMAKAGWSFTQTKPGQSGAQNRRNYSTSTSHHPGFMPMSANALADDVQDLLATLQDFMKEHVYPNESVFEEHQKSEDCWKPHPLMEQLKSKAKTAGLWNLFIPVECDPSKVYGAGLTNVEYAFLCEEMGKSVYAPEMFNCSAPDTGNMEVLIKYGSQEQKEEWLQPLLDGRIRSCFAMTEPNVASSDATNIQAKIEQDGDFYIINGRKWWTSGALDPRCEIAVFMGKTDPSAAKHKQQSMVLVPFKTPGVEIIRHLSMFGYLDPP
;
A
#
# COMPACT_ATOMS: atom_id res chain seq x y z
N MET A 1 -8.77 -8.46 -24.23
CA MET A 1 -8.00 -7.66 -25.21
C MET A 1 -8.85 -7.18 -26.37
N ARG A 2 -9.54 -8.07 -27.12
CA ARG A 2 -10.46 -7.63 -28.19
C ARG A 2 -11.54 -6.67 -27.66
N GLU A 3 -12.20 -7.04 -26.56
CA GLU A 3 -13.14 -6.14 -25.85
C GLU A 3 -12.49 -4.85 -25.33
N TYR A 4 -11.23 -4.90 -24.88
CA TYR A 4 -10.52 -3.70 -24.42
C TYR A 4 -10.23 -2.74 -25.58
N CYS A 5 -9.75 -3.26 -26.71
CA CYS A 5 -9.50 -2.49 -27.92
C CYS A 5 -10.80 -1.88 -28.49
N GLU A 6 -11.89 -2.66 -28.48
CA GLU A 6 -13.22 -2.22 -28.87
C GLU A 6 -13.75 -1.12 -27.96
N ARG A 7 -13.65 -1.28 -26.63
CA ARG A 7 -14.09 -0.26 -25.66
C ARG A 7 -13.27 1.02 -25.71
N MET A 8 -11.97 0.91 -25.97
CA MET A 8 -11.04 2.05 -26.03
C MET A 8 -10.93 2.65 -27.44
N ASN A 9 -11.65 2.11 -28.43
CA ASN A 9 -11.60 2.52 -29.84
C ASN A 9 -10.18 2.56 -30.43
N ILE A 10 -9.36 1.55 -30.11
CA ILE A 10 -7.98 1.40 -30.61
C ILE A 10 -7.85 0.15 -31.50
N PRO A 11 -6.94 0.15 -32.50
CA PRO A 11 -6.73 -1.01 -33.35
C PRO A 11 -6.30 -2.25 -32.56
N LEU A 12 -6.69 -3.44 -33.01
CA LEU A 12 -6.16 -4.69 -32.45
C LEU A 12 -4.63 -4.72 -32.60
N ILE A 13 -3.95 -5.10 -31.51
CA ILE A 13 -2.49 -5.23 -31.52
C ILE A 13 -2.10 -6.49 -32.28
N GLU A 14 -1.52 -6.31 -33.47
CA GLU A 14 -0.82 -7.37 -34.18
C GLU A 14 0.34 -7.88 -33.31
N ASN A 15 0.37 -9.19 -33.03
CA ASN A 15 1.33 -9.86 -32.13
C ASN A 15 1.02 -9.84 -30.62
N TRP A 16 -0.25 -9.71 -30.22
CA TRP A 16 -0.67 -9.87 -28.81
C TRP A 16 -0.12 -11.14 -28.13
N ASN A 17 -0.05 -12.27 -28.84
CA ASN A 17 0.50 -13.52 -28.31
C ASN A 17 1.98 -13.37 -27.89
N VAL A 18 2.77 -12.60 -28.63
CA VAL A 18 4.17 -12.32 -28.30
C VAL A 18 4.26 -11.48 -27.02
N TYR A 19 3.39 -10.48 -26.89
CA TYR A 19 3.32 -9.64 -25.70
C TYR A 19 2.91 -10.46 -24.45
N MET A 20 1.90 -11.32 -24.56
CA MET A 20 1.48 -12.21 -23.47
C MET A 20 2.57 -13.21 -23.10
N ALA A 21 3.22 -13.82 -24.08
CA ALA A 21 4.35 -14.72 -23.84
C ALA A 21 5.49 -13.99 -23.09
N PHE A 22 5.84 -12.77 -23.52
CA PHE A 22 6.85 -11.95 -22.86
C PHE A 22 6.50 -11.62 -21.42
N ILE A 23 5.25 -11.20 -21.14
CA ILE A 23 4.80 -10.95 -19.76
C ILE A 23 4.93 -12.20 -18.90
N LEU A 24 4.43 -13.35 -19.39
CA LEU A 24 4.45 -14.60 -18.64
C LEU A 24 5.88 -15.08 -18.36
N PHE A 25 6.81 -14.94 -19.31
CA PHE A 25 8.23 -15.21 -19.06
C PHE A 25 8.86 -14.23 -18.06
N ARG A 26 8.48 -12.95 -18.08
CA ARG A 26 8.95 -11.99 -17.07
C ARG A 26 8.45 -12.35 -15.67
N VAL A 27 7.18 -12.71 -15.54
CA VAL A 27 6.61 -13.18 -14.26
C VAL A 27 7.36 -14.43 -13.79
N ALA A 28 7.59 -15.41 -14.67
CA ALA A 28 8.36 -16.60 -14.35
C ALA A 28 9.77 -16.27 -13.84
N ALA A 29 10.47 -15.33 -14.48
CA ALA A 29 11.81 -14.89 -14.06
C ALA A 29 11.80 -14.21 -12.69
N ILE A 30 10.79 -13.39 -12.39
CA ILE A 30 10.61 -12.74 -11.08
C ILE A 30 10.40 -13.82 -9.99
N LEU A 31 9.47 -14.74 -10.22
CA LEU A 31 9.16 -15.83 -9.29
C LEU A 31 10.37 -16.72 -9.03
N GLN A 32 11.14 -17.04 -10.09
CA GLN A 32 12.40 -17.78 -9.95
C GLN A 32 13.44 -17.00 -9.13
N GLY A 33 13.50 -15.68 -9.28
CA GLY A 33 14.37 -14.82 -8.47
C GLY A 33 13.98 -14.82 -6.98
N VAL A 34 12.68 -14.78 -6.68
CA VAL A 34 12.15 -14.90 -5.31
C VAL A 34 12.53 -16.25 -4.71
N TYR A 35 12.29 -17.34 -5.45
CA TYR A 35 12.67 -18.69 -5.03
C TYR A 35 14.18 -18.80 -4.75
N LYS A 36 15.03 -18.29 -5.65
CA LYS A 36 16.49 -18.30 -5.45
C LYS A 36 16.94 -17.54 -4.20
N ARG A 37 16.27 -16.45 -3.82
CA ARG A 37 16.55 -15.72 -2.57
C ARG A 37 16.16 -16.52 -1.34
N SER A 38 15.04 -17.26 -1.38
CA SER A 38 14.66 -18.14 -0.27
C SER A 38 15.66 -19.27 -0.01
N LEU A 39 16.29 -19.81 -1.08
CA LEU A 39 17.34 -20.82 -0.91
C LEU A 39 18.60 -20.26 -0.23
N LYS A 40 18.74 -18.93 -0.16
CA LYS A 40 19.87 -18.23 0.47
C LYS A 40 19.53 -17.66 1.85
N GLY A 41 18.33 -17.93 2.39
CA GLY A 41 17.88 -17.35 3.66
C GLY A 41 17.61 -15.85 3.60
N GLN A 42 17.30 -15.32 2.41
CA GLN A 42 17.01 -13.89 2.17
C GLN A 42 15.57 -13.69 1.69
N GLU A 43 14.64 -14.54 2.13
CA GLU A 43 13.23 -14.48 1.78
C GLU A 43 12.49 -13.34 2.47
N SER A 44 11.55 -12.75 1.75
CA SER A 44 10.60 -11.77 2.28
C SER A 44 9.32 -12.42 2.83
N SER A 45 9.14 -13.73 2.65
CA SER A 45 7.95 -14.49 3.07
C SER A 45 8.29 -15.98 3.27
N SER A 46 7.61 -16.63 4.22
CA SER A 46 7.71 -18.07 4.50
C SER A 46 7.28 -18.94 3.32
N ASP A 47 6.46 -18.41 2.40
CA ASP A 47 6.01 -19.13 1.21
C ASP A 47 6.91 -18.92 -0.02
N ALA A 48 8.00 -18.16 0.12
CA ALA A 48 8.91 -17.86 -1.00
C ALA A 48 9.51 -19.13 -1.66
N GLN A 49 9.62 -20.23 -0.90
CA GLN A 49 10.05 -21.53 -1.45
C GLN A 49 9.02 -22.15 -2.41
N LYS A 50 7.72 -21.93 -2.19
CA LYS A 50 6.65 -22.48 -3.05
C LYS A 50 6.55 -21.76 -4.39
N MET A 51 7.09 -20.55 -4.50
CA MET A 51 7.04 -19.72 -5.72
C MET A 51 7.82 -20.32 -6.90
N GLY A 52 8.78 -21.23 -6.66
CA GLY A 52 9.48 -21.95 -7.72
C GLY A 52 8.55 -22.80 -8.60
N LEU A 53 7.51 -23.40 -8.01
CA LEU A 53 6.52 -24.19 -8.74
C LEU A 53 5.65 -23.30 -9.66
N LEU A 54 5.35 -22.09 -9.20
CA LEU A 54 4.58 -21.11 -9.97
C LEU A 54 5.41 -20.56 -11.14
N ALA A 55 6.73 -20.41 -10.97
CA ALA A 55 7.63 -19.98 -12.04
C ALA A 55 7.58 -20.92 -13.26
N GLU A 56 7.63 -22.24 -13.02
CA GLU A 56 7.52 -23.24 -14.09
C GLU A 56 6.15 -23.19 -14.78
N THR A 57 5.08 -23.01 -14.00
CA THR A 57 3.71 -22.89 -14.53
C THR A 57 3.57 -21.68 -15.45
N MET A 58 4.08 -20.52 -15.03
CA MET A 58 4.08 -19.30 -15.85
C MET A 58 4.95 -19.43 -17.10
N ALA A 59 6.09 -20.10 -17.01
CA ALA A 59 6.94 -20.37 -18.17
C ALA A 59 6.26 -21.29 -19.20
N LYS A 60 5.59 -22.35 -18.74
CA LYS A 60 4.79 -23.25 -19.60
C LYS A 60 3.62 -22.51 -20.26
N ALA A 61 2.93 -21.63 -19.52
CA ALA A 61 1.88 -20.78 -20.07
C ALA A 61 2.45 -19.81 -21.12
N GLY A 62 3.58 -19.14 -20.85
CA GLY A 62 4.24 -18.28 -21.82
C GLY A 62 4.64 -19.03 -23.10
N TRP A 63 5.12 -20.26 -22.95
CA TRP A 63 5.49 -21.13 -24.07
C TRP A 63 4.29 -21.58 -24.93
N SER A 64 3.10 -21.72 -24.36
CA SER A 64 1.92 -22.06 -25.18
C SER A 64 1.49 -20.91 -26.09
N PHE A 65 1.63 -19.66 -25.62
CA PHE A 65 1.36 -18.47 -26.43
C PHE A 65 2.32 -18.32 -27.61
N THR A 66 3.58 -18.76 -27.50
CA THR A 66 4.54 -18.71 -28.63
C THR A 66 4.23 -19.73 -29.72
N GLN A 67 3.54 -20.82 -29.38
CA GLN A 67 3.14 -21.87 -30.34
C GLN A 67 1.84 -21.53 -31.08
N THR A 68 1.11 -20.49 -30.67
CA THR A 68 -0.19 -20.13 -31.25
C THR A 68 -0.01 -19.18 -32.45
N LYS A 69 -0.38 -19.61 -33.67
CA LYS A 69 -0.19 -18.83 -34.90
C LYS A 69 -0.86 -17.44 -34.85
N PRO A 70 -0.24 -16.38 -35.41
CA PRO A 70 -0.86 -15.06 -35.52
C PRO A 70 -2.17 -15.14 -36.31
N GLY A 71 -3.26 -14.61 -35.76
CA GLY A 71 -4.57 -14.58 -36.43
C GLY A 71 -5.46 -15.82 -36.27
N GLN A 72 -4.96 -16.93 -35.70
CA GLN A 72 -5.80 -18.05 -35.24
C GLN A 72 -6.16 -17.90 -33.76
N SER A 73 -6.82 -16.80 -33.39
CA SER A 73 -7.74 -16.86 -32.25
C SER A 73 -9.04 -17.52 -32.73
N GLY A 74 -8.92 -18.75 -33.25
CA GLY A 74 -10.05 -19.57 -33.63
C GLY A 74 -10.80 -19.91 -32.36
N ALA A 75 -12.09 -19.58 -32.35
CA ALA A 75 -13.04 -19.94 -31.33
C ALA A 75 -12.96 -21.45 -31.02
N GLN A 76 -12.15 -21.84 -30.06
CA GLN A 76 -12.56 -22.93 -29.19
C GLN A 76 -13.55 -22.32 -28.22
N ASN A 77 -14.81 -22.60 -28.53
CA ASN A 77 -15.99 -22.48 -27.70
C ASN A 77 -15.84 -23.34 -26.43
N ARG A 78 -14.75 -23.16 -25.65
CA ARG A 78 -14.87 -23.31 -24.21
C ARG A 78 -15.54 -22.04 -23.77
N ARG A 79 -16.87 -22.11 -23.71
CA ARG A 79 -17.66 -21.31 -22.78
C ARG A 79 -17.03 -21.51 -21.40
N ASN A 80 -16.00 -20.75 -21.09
CA ASN A 80 -15.66 -20.43 -19.73
C ASN A 80 -16.70 -19.39 -19.32
N TYR A 81 -17.95 -19.84 -19.16
CA TYR A 81 -18.74 -19.31 -18.08
C TYR A 81 -17.88 -19.58 -16.84
N SER A 82 -17.12 -18.57 -16.42
CA SER A 82 -16.69 -18.50 -15.03
C SER A 82 -17.93 -18.18 -14.20
N THR A 83 -18.90 -19.11 -14.21
CA THR A 83 -19.91 -19.28 -13.18
C THR A 83 -19.41 -20.33 -12.19
N SER A 84 -18.10 -20.50 -12.07
CA SER A 84 -17.50 -21.16 -10.93
C SER A 84 -17.55 -20.18 -9.77
N THR A 85 -18.69 -20.18 -9.09
CA THR A 85 -18.86 -19.68 -7.72
C THR A 85 -18.03 -20.47 -6.70
N SER A 86 -17.31 -21.51 -7.14
CA SER A 86 -16.31 -22.18 -6.30
C SER A 86 -14.97 -21.45 -6.38
N HIS A 87 -14.56 -20.86 -5.25
CA HIS A 87 -13.18 -20.51 -4.97
C HIS A 87 -12.28 -21.71 -5.31
N HIS A 88 -11.55 -21.62 -6.42
CA HIS A 88 -10.44 -22.51 -6.69
C HIS A 88 -9.17 -21.87 -6.10
N PRO A 89 -8.56 -22.46 -5.06
CA PRO A 89 -7.29 -22.00 -4.55
C PRO A 89 -6.27 -22.00 -5.69
N GLY A 90 -5.74 -20.82 -6.03
CA GLY A 90 -4.59 -20.69 -6.94
C GLY A 90 -4.81 -19.94 -8.26
N PHE A 91 -6.00 -19.43 -8.57
CA PHE A 91 -6.17 -18.50 -9.70
C PHE A 91 -6.26 -17.06 -9.21
N MET A 92 -5.30 -16.23 -9.63
CA MET A 92 -5.29 -14.79 -9.32
C MET A 92 -6.40 -14.10 -10.12
N PRO A 93 -7.32 -13.35 -9.49
CA PRO A 93 -8.34 -12.61 -10.22
C PRO A 93 -7.68 -11.53 -11.09
N MET A 94 -7.94 -11.60 -12.40
CA MET A 94 -7.36 -10.68 -13.41
C MET A 94 -8.37 -9.63 -13.89
N SER A 95 -9.60 -9.64 -13.35
CA SER A 95 -10.68 -8.72 -13.67
C SER A 95 -11.62 -8.59 -12.48
N ALA A 96 -12.35 -7.47 -12.36
CA ALA A 96 -13.31 -7.24 -11.28
C ALA A 96 -14.34 -8.38 -11.16
N ASN A 97 -14.89 -8.87 -12.28
CA ASN A 97 -15.86 -9.98 -12.31
C ASN A 97 -15.30 -11.34 -11.85
N ALA A 98 -13.99 -11.44 -11.61
CA ALA A 98 -13.34 -12.65 -11.11
C ALA A 98 -13.07 -12.59 -9.60
N LEU A 99 -13.39 -11.47 -8.94
CA LEU A 99 -13.31 -11.32 -7.49
C LEU A 99 -14.44 -12.11 -6.81
N ALA A 100 -14.30 -12.36 -5.51
CA ALA A 100 -15.40 -12.90 -4.72
C ALA A 100 -16.62 -11.97 -4.76
N ASP A 101 -17.83 -12.52 -4.69
CA ASP A 101 -19.07 -11.75 -4.86
C ASP A 101 -19.18 -10.59 -3.86
N ASP A 102 -18.80 -10.84 -2.59
CA ASP A 102 -18.75 -9.83 -1.54
C ASP A 102 -17.74 -8.71 -1.83
N VAL A 103 -16.61 -9.03 -2.46
CA VAL A 103 -15.61 -8.05 -2.88
C VAL A 103 -16.08 -7.26 -4.11
N GLN A 104 -16.83 -7.88 -5.02
CA GLN A 104 -17.46 -7.17 -6.14
C GLN A 104 -18.48 -6.13 -5.62
N ASP A 105 -19.31 -6.52 -4.64
CA ASP A 105 -20.27 -5.62 -4.00
C ASP A 105 -19.57 -4.47 -3.26
N LEU A 106 -18.46 -4.77 -2.56
CA LEU A 106 -17.64 -3.75 -1.89
C LEU A 106 -17.02 -2.76 -2.90
N LEU A 107 -16.51 -3.26 -4.03
CA LEU A 107 -15.97 -2.42 -5.10
C LEU A 107 -17.05 -1.54 -5.73
N ALA A 108 -18.25 -2.08 -5.96
CA ALA A 108 -19.39 -1.31 -6.46
C ALA A 108 -19.79 -0.20 -5.46
N THR A 109 -19.87 -0.53 -4.18
CA THR A 109 -20.14 0.42 -3.09
C THR A 109 -19.10 1.54 -3.05
N LEU A 110 -17.81 1.20 -3.19
CA LEU A 110 -16.73 2.17 -3.29
C LEU A 110 -16.89 3.07 -4.52
N GLN A 111 -17.19 2.49 -5.69
CA GLN A 111 -17.38 3.26 -6.93
C GLN A 111 -18.52 4.26 -6.84
N ASP A 112 -19.63 3.88 -6.19
CA ASP A 112 -20.76 4.77 -6.01
C ASP A 112 -20.44 5.85 -4.96
N PHE A 113 -19.75 5.50 -3.86
CA PHE A 113 -19.23 6.50 -2.91
C PHE A 113 -18.30 7.52 -3.60
N MET A 114 -17.42 7.07 -4.49
CA MET A 114 -16.53 7.95 -5.27
C MET A 114 -17.34 8.96 -6.09
N LYS A 115 -18.38 8.50 -6.80
CA LYS A 115 -19.25 9.35 -7.62
C LYS A 115 -20.09 10.33 -6.81
N GLU A 116 -20.65 9.87 -5.69
CA GLU A 116 -21.60 10.65 -4.90
C GLU A 116 -20.95 11.60 -3.90
N HIS A 117 -19.75 11.27 -3.43
CA HIS A 117 -19.14 11.95 -2.29
C HIS A 117 -17.70 12.40 -2.51
N VAL A 118 -16.91 11.72 -3.34
CA VAL A 118 -15.51 12.10 -3.55
C VAL A 118 -15.40 13.13 -4.66
N TYR A 119 -15.69 12.76 -5.91
CA TYR A 119 -15.51 13.64 -7.07
C TYR A 119 -16.22 15.00 -6.94
N PRO A 120 -17.47 15.07 -6.43
CA PRO A 120 -18.14 16.37 -6.26
C PRO A 120 -17.46 17.31 -5.27
N ASN A 121 -16.66 16.79 -4.32
CA ASN A 121 -16.02 17.57 -3.26
C ASN A 121 -14.53 17.82 -3.50
N GLU A 122 -13.92 17.32 -4.58
CA GLU A 122 -12.49 17.53 -4.86
C GLU A 122 -12.10 19.00 -4.95
N SER A 123 -12.94 19.82 -5.60
CA SER A 123 -12.73 21.27 -5.71
C SER A 123 -12.68 21.97 -4.34
N VAL A 124 -13.50 21.51 -3.39
CA VAL A 124 -13.53 22.05 -2.01
C VAL A 124 -12.19 21.81 -1.31
N PHE A 125 -11.63 20.61 -1.47
CA PHE A 125 -10.32 20.29 -0.88
C PHE A 125 -9.19 21.03 -1.59
N GLU A 126 -9.23 21.12 -2.93
CA GLU A 126 -8.22 21.85 -3.70
C GLU A 126 -8.18 23.34 -3.34
N GLU A 127 -9.34 23.97 -3.14
CA GLU A 127 -9.45 25.36 -2.68
C GLU A 127 -8.93 25.52 -1.25
N HIS A 128 -9.27 24.60 -0.35
CA HIS A 128 -8.79 24.61 1.03
C HIS A 128 -7.27 24.52 1.12
N GLN A 129 -6.64 23.66 0.30
CA GLN A 129 -5.18 23.52 0.25
C GLN A 129 -4.44 24.76 -0.27
N LYS A 130 -5.14 25.65 -0.98
CA LYS A 130 -4.62 26.96 -1.43
C LYS A 130 -4.88 28.10 -0.44
N SER A 131 -5.65 27.84 0.62
CA SER A 131 -6.01 28.84 1.62
C SER A 131 -4.91 29.05 2.67
N GLU A 132 -5.08 30.06 3.53
CA GLU A 132 -4.21 30.28 4.68
C GLU A 132 -4.32 29.16 5.74
N ASP A 133 -5.43 28.42 5.74
CA ASP A 133 -5.71 27.32 6.66
C ASP A 133 -5.30 25.95 6.09
N CYS A 134 -4.48 25.92 5.04
CA CYS A 134 -4.11 24.68 4.35
C CYS A 134 -3.54 23.59 5.28
N TRP A 135 -2.83 23.95 6.34
CA TRP A 135 -2.28 22.98 7.31
C TRP A 135 -3.29 22.42 8.32
N LYS A 136 -4.53 22.91 8.32
CA LYS A 136 -5.61 22.38 9.15
C LYS A 136 -6.48 21.45 8.30
N PRO A 137 -6.92 20.29 8.82
CA PRO A 137 -7.82 19.43 8.07
C PRO A 137 -9.17 20.10 7.83
N HIS A 138 -9.70 19.99 6.61
CA HIS A 138 -11.02 20.53 6.29
C HIS A 138 -12.13 19.72 7.00
N PRO A 139 -13.12 20.34 7.68
CA PRO A 139 -14.14 19.62 8.46
C PRO A 139 -14.98 18.62 7.66
N LEU A 140 -15.16 18.87 6.35
CA LEU A 140 -15.85 17.93 5.45
C LEU A 140 -15.15 16.57 5.39
N MET A 141 -13.82 16.51 5.51
CA MET A 141 -13.08 15.25 5.50
C MET A 141 -13.58 14.30 6.59
N GLU A 142 -13.78 14.81 7.82
CA GLU A 142 -14.28 14.02 8.95
C GLU A 142 -15.74 13.57 8.74
N GLN A 143 -16.57 14.39 8.08
CA GLN A 143 -17.93 13.99 7.71
C GLN A 143 -17.91 12.85 6.67
N LEU A 144 -17.02 12.93 5.67
CA LEU A 144 -16.87 11.90 4.64
C LEU A 144 -16.30 10.60 5.23
N LYS A 145 -15.33 10.67 6.12
CA LYS A 145 -14.84 9.51 6.89
C LYS A 145 -15.96 8.82 7.67
N SER A 146 -16.81 9.60 8.34
CA SER A 146 -17.97 9.05 9.05
C SER A 146 -18.93 8.32 8.11
N LYS A 147 -19.21 8.88 6.92
CA LYS A 147 -20.04 8.22 5.91
C LYS A 147 -19.39 6.94 5.39
N ALA A 148 -18.09 6.98 5.09
CA ALA A 148 -17.32 5.84 4.62
C ALA A 148 -17.35 4.69 5.64
N LYS A 149 -17.17 4.98 6.93
CA LYS A 149 -17.34 4.00 8.03
C LYS A 149 -18.72 3.35 8.02
N THR A 150 -19.78 4.15 7.90
CA THR A 150 -21.17 3.62 7.85
C THR A 150 -21.41 2.75 6.61
N ALA A 151 -20.75 3.06 5.48
CA ALA A 151 -20.80 2.26 4.26
C ALA A 151 -19.90 1.01 4.29
N GLY A 152 -19.16 0.74 5.37
CA GLY A 152 -18.22 -0.38 5.45
C GLY A 152 -16.91 -0.15 4.66
N LEU A 153 -16.64 1.07 4.22
CA LEU A 153 -15.46 1.45 3.44
C LEU A 153 -14.34 1.97 4.35
N TRP A 154 -13.87 1.15 5.30
CA TRP A 154 -12.89 1.58 6.30
C TRP A 154 -11.81 0.53 6.57
N ASN A 155 -10.55 0.97 6.71
CA ASN A 155 -9.38 0.08 6.92
C ASN A 155 -9.26 -1.04 5.88
N LEU A 156 -9.58 -0.72 4.61
CA LEU A 156 -9.65 -1.69 3.51
C LEU A 156 -8.28 -2.30 3.17
N PHE A 157 -7.20 -1.64 3.56
CA PHE A 157 -5.83 -2.01 3.22
C PHE A 157 -5.24 -3.16 4.03
N ILE A 158 -5.82 -3.49 5.19
CA ILE A 158 -5.23 -4.48 6.10
C ILE A 158 -5.47 -5.88 5.52
N PRO A 159 -4.41 -6.58 5.09
CA PRO A 159 -4.57 -7.84 4.39
C PRO A 159 -4.92 -8.96 5.38
N VAL A 160 -5.70 -9.94 4.91
CA VAL A 160 -6.11 -11.12 5.70
C VAL A 160 -4.92 -11.89 6.28
N GLU A 161 -3.75 -11.84 5.65
CA GLU A 161 -2.54 -12.49 6.18
C GLU A 161 -1.97 -11.76 7.41
N CYS A 162 -2.18 -10.46 7.53
CA CYS A 162 -1.74 -9.65 8.67
C CYS A 162 -2.78 -9.64 9.81
N ASP A 163 -4.05 -9.83 9.46
CA ASP A 163 -5.18 -9.90 10.40
C ASP A 163 -6.13 -11.06 10.04
N PRO A 164 -5.77 -12.32 10.35
CA PRO A 164 -6.57 -13.49 9.99
C PRO A 164 -7.94 -13.53 10.68
N SER A 165 -8.04 -12.89 11.85
CA SER A 165 -9.28 -12.76 12.63
C SER A 165 -10.20 -11.63 12.15
N LYS A 166 -9.77 -10.82 11.17
CA LYS A 166 -10.49 -9.65 10.65
C LYS A 166 -10.93 -8.68 11.76
N VAL A 167 -10.06 -8.42 12.73
CA VAL A 167 -10.32 -7.53 13.87
C VAL A 167 -10.12 -6.07 13.49
N TYR A 168 -9.19 -5.78 12.59
CA TYR A 168 -8.72 -4.43 12.27
C TYR A 168 -9.21 -3.90 10.93
N GLY A 169 -9.43 -4.78 9.94
CA GLY A 169 -9.84 -4.38 8.59
C GLY A 169 -10.82 -5.33 7.91
N ALA A 170 -11.04 -5.10 6.62
CA ALA A 170 -12.04 -5.84 5.82
C ALA A 170 -11.66 -7.31 5.54
N GLY A 171 -10.40 -7.70 5.80
CA GLY A 171 -9.93 -9.06 5.58
C GLY A 171 -9.87 -9.43 4.10
N LEU A 172 -9.42 -8.49 3.27
CA LEU A 172 -9.17 -8.66 1.85
C LEU A 172 -7.80 -9.32 1.63
N THR A 173 -7.64 -10.06 0.53
CA THR A 173 -6.32 -10.37 0.01
C THR A 173 -5.69 -9.15 -0.64
N ASN A 174 -4.37 -9.14 -0.81
CA ASN A 174 -3.67 -8.06 -1.50
C ASN A 174 -4.18 -7.84 -2.94
N VAL A 175 -4.59 -8.90 -3.64
CA VAL A 175 -5.09 -8.79 -5.02
C VAL A 175 -6.49 -8.18 -5.04
N GLU A 176 -7.36 -8.56 -4.11
CA GLU A 176 -8.67 -7.94 -3.96
C GLU A 176 -8.55 -6.46 -3.64
N TYR A 177 -7.70 -6.10 -2.66
CA TYR A 177 -7.45 -4.70 -2.30
C TYR A 177 -6.87 -3.89 -3.48
N ALA A 178 -6.09 -4.50 -4.38
CA ALA A 178 -5.53 -3.79 -5.54
C ALA A 178 -6.61 -3.16 -6.45
N PHE A 179 -7.76 -3.81 -6.62
CA PHE A 179 -8.87 -3.25 -7.40
C PHE A 179 -9.50 -2.03 -6.69
N LEU A 180 -9.58 -2.08 -5.36
CA LEU A 180 -10.08 -0.95 -4.56
C LEU A 180 -9.06 0.20 -4.55
N CYS A 181 -7.76 -0.10 -4.49
CA CYS A 181 -6.69 0.88 -4.65
C CYS A 181 -6.75 1.60 -6.00
N GLU A 182 -6.98 0.86 -7.10
CA GLU A 182 -7.12 1.46 -8.43
C GLU A 182 -8.27 2.46 -8.47
N GLU A 183 -9.40 2.14 -7.82
CA GLU A 183 -10.54 3.04 -7.74
C GLU A 183 -10.24 4.27 -6.88
N MET A 184 -9.71 4.08 -5.67
CA MET A 184 -9.34 5.19 -4.78
C MET A 184 -8.28 6.10 -5.42
N GLY A 185 -7.33 5.52 -6.16
CA GLY A 185 -6.23 6.25 -6.82
C GLY A 185 -6.68 7.22 -7.91
N LYS A 186 -7.96 7.21 -8.30
CA LYS A 186 -8.53 8.20 -9.23
C LYS A 186 -8.71 9.58 -8.60
N SER A 187 -8.64 9.67 -7.27
CA SER A 187 -8.68 10.93 -6.52
C SER A 187 -7.53 10.98 -5.50
N VAL A 188 -6.84 12.11 -5.41
CA VAL A 188 -5.77 12.30 -4.42
C VAL A 188 -6.29 12.34 -2.97
N TYR A 189 -7.58 12.68 -2.79
CA TYR A 189 -8.21 12.84 -1.47
C TYR A 189 -8.90 11.56 -0.96
N ALA A 190 -9.30 10.67 -1.87
CA ALA A 190 -10.05 9.46 -1.55
C ALA A 190 -9.38 8.58 -0.47
N PRO A 191 -8.07 8.27 -0.54
CA PRO A 191 -7.47 7.34 0.42
C PRO A 191 -7.65 7.76 1.88
N GLU A 192 -7.62 9.06 2.22
CA GLU A 192 -7.84 9.51 3.60
C GLU A 192 -9.29 9.25 4.06
N MET A 193 -10.27 9.40 3.17
CA MET A 193 -11.69 9.18 3.50
C MET A 193 -11.98 7.74 3.92
N PHE A 194 -11.17 6.78 3.46
CA PHE A 194 -11.32 5.35 3.73
C PHE A 194 -10.27 4.81 4.73
N ASN A 195 -9.50 5.70 5.36
CA ASN A 195 -8.35 5.38 6.23
C ASN A 195 -7.27 4.52 5.56
N CYS A 196 -7.08 4.73 4.26
CA CYS A 196 -6.17 3.98 3.38
C CYS A 196 -5.01 4.84 2.83
N SER A 197 -4.79 6.03 3.39
CA SER A 197 -3.71 6.94 2.96
C SER A 197 -2.36 6.57 3.59
N ALA A 198 -1.29 6.65 2.81
CA ALA A 198 0.07 6.72 3.34
C ALA A 198 0.30 8.04 4.11
N PRO A 199 1.24 8.08 5.07
CA PRO A 199 2.09 6.98 5.56
C PRO A 199 1.42 6.09 6.62
N ASP A 200 0.19 6.39 7.04
CA ASP A 200 -0.48 5.74 8.16
C ASP A 200 -0.72 4.25 7.95
N THR A 201 -1.07 3.81 6.74
CA THR A 201 -1.28 2.39 6.44
C THR A 201 -0.06 1.54 6.77
N GLY A 202 1.12 1.96 6.31
CA GLY A 202 2.39 1.28 6.61
C GLY A 202 2.74 1.30 8.10
N ASN A 203 2.47 2.42 8.79
CA ASN A 203 2.72 2.52 10.23
C ASN A 203 1.76 1.63 11.04
N MET A 204 0.49 1.53 10.63
CA MET A 204 -0.48 0.61 11.21
C MET A 204 -0.04 -0.84 11.00
N GLU A 205 0.43 -1.23 9.82
CA GLU A 205 0.97 -2.58 9.56
C GLU A 205 2.17 -2.92 10.46
N VAL A 206 3.08 -1.96 10.66
CA VAL A 206 4.21 -2.11 11.59
C VAL A 206 3.71 -2.39 13.02
N LEU A 207 2.74 -1.61 13.50
CA LEU A 207 2.19 -1.77 14.85
C LEU A 207 1.39 -3.07 15.00
N ILE A 208 0.59 -3.47 14.01
CA ILE A 208 -0.14 -4.75 14.01
C ILE A 208 0.83 -5.91 14.18
N LYS A 209 1.92 -5.89 13.40
CA LYS A 209 2.86 -7.00 13.33
C LYS A 209 3.89 -7.03 14.47
N TYR A 210 4.36 -5.88 14.92
CA TYR A 210 5.51 -5.77 15.83
C TYR A 210 5.23 -5.01 17.12
N GLY A 211 4.11 -4.31 17.22
CA GLY A 211 3.76 -3.52 18.41
C GLY A 211 3.46 -4.41 19.62
N SER A 212 3.90 -3.97 20.81
CA SER A 212 3.43 -4.53 22.08
C SER A 212 1.94 -4.26 22.29
N GLN A 213 1.32 -4.92 23.26
CA GLN A 213 -0.10 -4.68 23.55
C GLN A 213 -0.36 -3.23 23.94
N GLU A 214 0.52 -2.65 24.77
CA GLU A 214 0.47 -1.25 25.20
C GLU A 214 0.62 -0.31 24.01
N GLN A 215 1.56 -0.57 23.10
CA GLN A 215 1.74 0.22 21.88
C GLN A 215 0.55 0.14 20.94
N LYS A 216 -0.11 -1.02 20.87
CA LYS A 216 -1.32 -1.20 20.06
C LYS A 216 -2.50 -0.42 20.64
N GLU A 217 -2.68 -0.47 21.96
CA GLU A 217 -3.74 0.29 22.64
C GLU A 217 -3.52 1.80 22.53
N GLU A 218 -2.29 2.26 22.74
CA GLU A 218 -1.95 3.68 22.73
C GLU A 218 -1.91 4.28 21.33
N TRP A 219 -1.37 3.57 20.33
CA TRP A 219 -1.09 4.14 19.00
C TRP A 219 -1.87 3.49 17.87
N LEU A 220 -1.97 2.15 17.84
CA LEU A 220 -2.67 1.46 16.73
C LEU A 220 -4.17 1.74 16.77
N GLN A 221 -4.82 1.62 17.94
CA GLN A 221 -6.26 1.79 18.04
C GLN A 221 -6.69 3.21 17.60
N PRO A 222 -6.06 4.31 18.04
CA PRO A 222 -6.39 5.63 17.53
C PRO A 222 -6.16 5.83 16.03
N LEU A 223 -5.13 5.19 15.45
CA LEU A 223 -4.89 5.20 14.00
C LEU A 223 -5.98 4.44 13.22
N LEU A 224 -6.37 3.25 13.70
CA LEU A 224 -7.46 2.46 13.14
C LEU A 224 -8.81 3.19 13.23
N ASP A 225 -9.00 3.99 14.28
CA ASP A 225 -10.19 4.84 14.45
C ASP A 225 -10.14 6.11 13.57
N GLY A 226 -8.98 6.44 12.97
CA GLY A 226 -8.75 7.69 12.24
C GLY A 226 -8.75 8.94 13.12
N ARG A 227 -8.51 8.80 14.43
CA ARG A 227 -8.50 9.91 15.41
C ARG A 227 -7.18 10.68 15.41
N ILE A 228 -6.08 9.99 15.14
CA ILE A 228 -4.75 10.57 15.02
C ILE A 228 -4.16 10.23 13.65
N ARG A 229 -3.07 10.89 13.31
CA ARG A 229 -2.20 10.60 12.17
C ARG A 229 -0.81 10.26 12.68
N SER A 230 0.00 9.69 11.79
CA SER A 230 1.37 9.30 12.04
C SER A 230 2.26 9.69 10.85
N CYS A 231 3.56 9.61 11.07
CA CYS A 231 4.53 9.79 10.01
C CYS A 231 5.68 8.78 10.14
N PHE A 232 6.37 8.53 9.03
CA PHE A 232 7.54 7.65 9.00
C PHE A 232 8.82 8.46 8.77
N ALA A 233 9.72 8.46 9.75
CA ALA A 233 10.89 9.33 9.81
C ALA A 233 12.18 8.54 9.58
N MET A 234 12.51 8.27 8.32
CA MET A 234 13.70 7.51 7.91
C MET A 234 14.76 8.37 7.21
N THR A 235 14.37 9.10 6.17
CA THR A 235 15.30 9.79 5.28
C THR A 235 16.05 10.91 5.98
N GLU A 236 17.35 11.02 5.74
CA GLU A 236 18.24 12.05 6.30
C GLU A 236 18.78 12.96 5.19
N PRO A 237 18.92 14.28 5.44
CA PRO A 237 19.37 15.23 4.42
C PRO A 237 20.86 15.13 4.08
N ASN A 238 21.68 14.66 5.03
CA ASN A 238 23.15 14.70 4.91
C ASN A 238 23.77 13.41 4.39
N VAL A 239 22.96 12.39 4.08
CA VAL A 239 23.42 11.10 3.58
C VAL A 239 22.52 10.57 2.48
N ALA A 240 23.10 9.78 1.57
CA ALA A 240 22.35 9.07 0.54
C ALA A 240 21.49 7.96 1.17
N SER A 241 20.28 8.32 1.60
CA SER A 241 19.34 7.48 2.34
C SER A 241 18.71 6.37 1.51
N SER A 242 18.96 6.33 0.20
CA SER A 242 18.57 5.23 -0.69
C SER A 242 19.26 3.92 -0.32
N ASP A 243 20.48 3.98 0.21
CA ASP A 243 21.07 2.87 0.96
C ASP A 243 20.80 3.12 2.44
N ALA A 244 19.85 2.36 3.00
CA ALA A 244 19.43 2.48 4.39
C ALA A 244 20.60 2.33 5.38
N THR A 245 21.69 1.66 5.00
CA THR A 245 22.85 1.48 5.90
C THR A 245 23.65 2.77 6.15
N ASN A 246 23.40 3.80 5.34
CA ASN A 246 23.99 5.13 5.48
C ASN A 246 23.33 5.99 6.56
N ILE A 247 22.13 5.66 7.03
CA ILE A 247 21.43 6.38 8.12
C ILE A 247 22.36 6.57 9.32
N GLN A 248 22.43 7.79 9.86
CA GLN A 248 23.36 8.16 10.93
C GLN A 248 22.68 8.62 12.21
N ALA A 249 21.39 8.95 12.17
CA ALA A 249 20.65 9.34 13.36
C ALA A 249 20.81 8.28 14.45
N LYS A 250 21.12 8.71 15.67
CA LYS A 250 21.49 7.84 16.78
C LYS A 250 20.32 7.60 17.71
N ILE A 251 20.24 6.38 18.23
CA ILE A 251 19.33 5.95 19.28
C ILE A 251 20.21 5.30 20.34
N GLU A 252 20.51 6.03 21.42
CA GLU A 252 21.40 5.57 22.48
C GLU A 252 20.56 5.19 23.70
N GLN A 253 20.77 3.98 24.24
CA GLN A 253 20.10 3.58 25.48
C GLN A 253 20.81 4.21 26.68
N ASP A 254 20.05 4.86 27.55
CA ASP A 254 20.52 5.40 28.84
C ASP A 254 19.59 4.90 29.95
N GLY A 255 19.99 3.80 30.58
CA GLY A 255 19.15 3.08 31.55
C GLY A 255 17.83 2.61 30.94
N ASP A 256 16.73 3.16 31.44
CA ASP A 256 15.35 2.80 31.08
C ASP A 256 14.77 3.65 29.93
N PHE A 257 15.54 4.59 29.38
CA PHE A 257 15.11 5.44 28.27
C PHE A 257 16.09 5.42 27.08
N TYR A 258 15.63 5.94 25.95
CA TYR A 258 16.45 6.14 24.77
C TYR A 258 16.64 7.63 24.51
N ILE A 259 17.87 8.03 24.22
CA ILE A 259 18.24 9.37 23.75
C ILE A 259 18.33 9.31 22.21
N ILE A 260 17.53 10.12 21.53
CA ILE A 260 17.46 10.15 20.08
C ILE A 260 18.06 11.46 19.58
N ASN A 261 19.05 11.36 18.67
CA ASN A 261 19.69 12.51 18.05
C ASN A 261 19.78 12.32 16.54
N GLY A 262 19.13 13.20 15.78
CA GLY A 262 19.23 13.16 14.32
C GLY A 262 18.33 14.18 13.65
N ARG A 263 18.51 14.31 12.33
CA ARG A 263 17.68 15.17 11.48
C ARG A 263 17.04 14.34 10.38
N LYS A 264 15.71 14.31 10.36
CA LYS A 264 14.92 13.65 9.30
C LYS A 264 14.28 14.69 8.38
N TRP A 265 14.02 14.31 7.14
CA TRP A 265 13.31 15.12 6.16
C TRP A 265 12.50 14.24 5.22
N TRP A 266 11.60 14.83 4.42
CA TRP A 266 10.58 14.10 3.64
C TRP A 266 9.66 13.25 4.53
N THR A 267 9.36 13.75 5.72
CA THR A 267 8.47 13.12 6.68
C THR A 267 7.02 13.54 6.40
N SER A 268 6.39 12.90 5.41
CA SER A 268 5.01 13.21 4.99
C SER A 268 4.01 13.15 6.17
N GLY A 269 3.04 14.07 6.17
CA GLY A 269 2.00 14.16 7.21
C GLY A 269 2.43 14.84 8.52
N ALA A 270 3.72 15.07 8.77
CA ALA A 270 4.21 15.60 10.05
C ALA A 270 3.66 16.98 10.44
N LEU A 271 3.20 17.77 9.47
CA LEU A 271 2.61 19.11 9.71
C LEU A 271 1.10 19.08 9.95
N ASP A 272 0.45 17.92 9.79
CA ASP A 272 -0.95 17.76 10.19
C ASP A 272 -1.05 17.90 11.72
N PRO A 273 -1.92 18.78 12.27
CA PRO A 273 -2.09 18.91 13.71
C PRO A 273 -2.57 17.62 14.41
N ARG A 274 -3.11 16.66 13.66
CA ARG A 274 -3.49 15.32 14.14
C ARG A 274 -2.31 14.35 14.16
N CYS A 275 -1.16 14.68 13.57
CA CYS A 275 0.02 13.81 13.54
C CYS A 275 0.68 13.76 14.92
N GLU A 276 0.33 12.74 15.72
CA GLU A 276 0.78 12.65 17.11
C GLU A 276 2.05 11.79 17.28
N ILE A 277 2.33 10.89 16.35
CA ILE A 277 3.40 9.89 16.49
C ILE A 277 4.27 9.75 15.23
N ALA A 278 5.59 9.68 15.43
CA ALA A 278 6.55 9.31 14.40
C ALA A 278 7.07 7.88 14.63
N VAL A 279 7.06 7.05 13.58
CA VAL A 279 7.88 5.84 13.52
C VAL A 279 9.26 6.25 13.04
N PHE A 280 10.23 6.29 13.94
CA PHE A 280 11.57 6.79 13.69
C PHE A 280 12.58 5.66 13.47
N MET A 281 13.39 5.76 12.41
CA MET A 281 14.48 4.83 12.12
C MET A 281 15.84 5.45 12.45
N GLY A 282 16.65 4.75 13.24
CA GLY A 282 18.01 5.21 13.59
C GLY A 282 18.96 4.05 13.92
N LYS A 283 20.24 4.37 14.12
CA LYS A 283 21.27 3.43 14.54
C LYS A 283 21.30 3.29 16.05
N THR A 284 21.20 2.05 16.52
CA THR A 284 21.29 1.68 17.94
C THR A 284 22.64 1.06 18.28
N ASP A 285 23.22 0.26 17.37
CA ASP A 285 24.54 -0.35 17.58
C ASP A 285 25.40 -0.24 16.31
N PRO A 286 26.25 0.79 16.19
CA PRO A 286 27.16 0.96 15.06
C PRO A 286 28.26 -0.11 14.97
N SER A 287 28.49 -0.88 16.04
CA SER A 287 29.52 -1.93 16.10
C SER A 287 29.01 -3.30 15.66
N ALA A 288 27.70 -3.51 15.68
CA ALA A 288 27.06 -4.73 15.18
C ALA A 288 27.32 -4.94 13.67
N ALA A 289 27.01 -6.15 13.19
CA ALA A 289 27.01 -6.45 11.77
C ALA A 289 26.16 -5.43 10.99
N LYS A 290 26.61 -5.04 9.79
CA LYS A 290 26.05 -3.93 8.98
C LYS A 290 24.51 -3.89 8.92
N HIS A 291 23.84 -5.03 8.82
CA HIS A 291 22.38 -5.14 8.70
C HIS A 291 21.64 -5.35 10.04
N LYS A 292 22.32 -5.17 11.17
CA LYS A 292 21.80 -5.29 12.54
C LYS A 292 22.06 -4.04 13.39
N GLN A 293 22.42 -2.92 12.75
CA GLN A 293 22.82 -1.70 13.46
C GLN A 293 21.65 -0.78 13.81
N GLN A 294 20.44 -1.09 13.37
CA GLN A 294 19.32 -0.14 13.29
C GLN A 294 18.07 -0.67 13.97
N SER A 295 17.30 0.25 14.55
CA SER A 295 16.03 -0.01 15.20
C SER A 295 14.96 0.98 14.74
N MET A 296 13.70 0.60 14.93
CA MET A 296 12.54 1.48 14.82
C MET A 296 12.07 1.83 16.24
N VAL A 297 11.75 3.10 16.49
CA VAL A 297 11.21 3.57 17.77
C VAL A 297 10.02 4.49 17.54
N LEU A 298 9.02 4.41 18.41
CA LEU A 298 7.85 5.29 18.41
C LEU A 298 8.20 6.58 19.16
N VAL A 299 8.05 7.74 18.51
CA VAL A 299 8.42 9.05 19.08
C VAL A 299 7.22 10.00 19.02
N PRO A 300 6.56 10.28 20.16
CA PRO A 300 5.46 11.25 20.19
C PRO A 300 5.94 12.66 19.87
N PHE A 301 5.20 13.41 19.05
CA PHE A 301 5.57 14.79 18.68
C PHE A 301 5.58 15.77 19.86
N LYS A 302 4.85 15.45 20.93
CA LYS A 302 4.84 16.24 22.18
C LYS A 302 6.06 15.99 23.07
N THR A 303 6.97 15.08 22.68
CA THR A 303 8.21 14.80 23.40
C THR A 303 9.15 16.01 23.34
N PRO A 304 9.68 16.50 24.47
CA PRO A 304 10.66 17.59 24.47
C PRO A 304 11.86 17.28 23.56
N GLY A 305 12.21 18.24 22.68
CA GLY A 305 13.30 18.10 21.73
C GLY A 305 12.88 17.68 20.32
N VAL A 306 11.62 17.28 20.11
CA VAL A 306 11.07 17.10 18.76
C VAL A 306 10.68 18.47 18.20
N GLU A 307 11.33 18.88 17.11
CA GLU A 307 11.08 20.16 16.46
C GLU A 307 10.82 19.97 14.96
N ILE A 308 9.68 20.49 14.48
CA ILE A 308 9.39 20.57 13.05
C ILE A 308 10.02 21.86 12.51
N ILE A 309 11.06 21.71 11.70
CA ILE A 309 11.84 22.88 11.21
C ILE A 309 11.10 23.65 10.12
N ARG A 310 10.56 22.95 9.10
CA ARG A 310 9.87 23.56 7.96
C ARG A 310 9.18 22.50 7.08
N HIS A 311 8.23 22.95 6.27
CA HIS A 311 7.71 22.17 5.15
C HIS A 311 8.72 22.09 3.97
N LEU A 312 8.46 21.14 3.07
CA LEU A 312 9.18 20.95 1.81
C LEU A 312 8.18 21.11 0.66
N SER A 313 8.68 21.48 -0.52
CA SER A 313 7.86 21.61 -1.74
C SER A 313 8.36 20.68 -2.82
N MET A 314 7.45 20.12 -3.60
CA MET A 314 7.73 19.36 -4.83
C MET A 314 7.21 20.15 -6.02
N PHE A 315 8.10 20.62 -6.90
CA PHE A 315 7.75 21.49 -8.04
C PHE A 315 6.92 22.74 -7.64
N GLY A 316 7.12 23.26 -6.43
CA GLY A 316 6.36 24.40 -5.89
C GLY A 316 5.04 24.01 -5.21
N TYR A 317 4.61 22.75 -5.30
CA TYR A 317 3.45 22.23 -4.59
C TYR A 317 3.82 21.84 -3.16
N LEU A 318 2.92 22.14 -2.24
CA LEU A 318 2.96 21.68 -0.85
C LEU A 318 2.14 20.40 -0.71
N ASP A 319 2.33 19.72 0.42
CA ASP A 319 1.60 18.50 0.82
C ASP A 319 0.83 18.74 2.14
N PRO A 320 -0.14 19.68 2.15
CA PRO A 320 -1.02 19.88 3.30
C PRO A 320 -2.02 18.71 3.47
N PRO A 321 -2.60 18.53 4.68
CA PRO A 321 -3.68 17.59 4.93
C PRO A 321 -4.88 17.72 4.00
#